data_AF-A0A2E4J7B3-F1
#
_entry.id   AF-A0A2E4J7B3-F1
#
_cell.length_a   1.000
_cell.length_b   1.000
_cell.length_c   1.000
_cell.angle_alpha   90.00
_cell.angle_beta   90.00
_cell.angle_gamma   90.00
#
_symmetry.space_group_name_H-M   'P 1'
#
loop_
_entity.id
_entity.type
_entity.pdbx_description
1 polymer ?
#
loop_
_entity_poly.entity_id
_entity_poly.type
_entity_poly.pdbx_seq_one_letter_code
_entity_poly.pdbx_strand_id
1 'polypeptide(L)'
;MIKQILFLTFFFYSFIVFSQCEVNENQAPFLADPVGAYSLQLIDGQISTDPLLADIDTLTAFPNAIEGELYQAVVGVRIPNDTSFVYELTPGEPQLFENVQINSITINSVVISESTTGAVDLPTGFSWNCVGGDGSSDCVWAGGDYGCISFGFESEVPSGLVGAHRLNVLLDVNASYELFPGVPVPIELTVDDLLNYYVLVVEESNNNSSISEIIDARNFSMLGISPNPANDYFSLEYGNNQNGLVDVKIYDILGNIVKSVKYNSVVGYNEVTLSTSDLISGIYTVIVSNNFESIIERLIID
;
A
#
# COMPACT_ATOMS: atom_id res chain seq x y z
N MET A 1 33.40 37.86 46.40
CA MET A 1 33.32 37.91 44.93
C MET A 1 32.86 36.52 44.47
N ILE A 2 31.54 36.32 44.43
CA ILE A 2 30.91 35.02 44.13
C ILE A 2 30.76 34.93 42.61
N LYS A 3 31.47 34.00 41.97
CA LYS A 3 31.27 33.67 40.56
C LYS A 3 30.11 32.67 40.47
N GLN A 4 29.03 33.09 39.82
CA GLN A 4 27.95 32.20 39.39
C GLN A 4 28.51 31.16 38.42
N ILE A 5 28.31 29.89 38.72
CA ILE A 5 28.51 28.78 37.79
C ILE A 5 27.15 28.57 37.11
N LEU A 6 27.08 28.91 35.83
CA LEU A 6 25.93 28.71 34.97
C LEU A 6 25.89 27.21 34.60
N PHE A 7 24.91 26.47 35.12
CA PHE A 7 24.68 25.08 34.73
C PHE A 7 23.92 25.10 33.40
N LEU A 8 24.61 24.73 32.31
CA LEU A 8 24.00 24.53 31.00
C LEU A 8 23.31 23.15 31.01
N THR A 9 22.01 23.12 31.32
CA THR A 9 21.18 21.92 31.15
C THR A 9 20.98 21.66 29.66
N PHE A 10 21.73 20.71 29.11
CA PHE A 10 21.42 20.08 27.82
C PHE A 10 20.10 19.32 27.98
N PHE A 11 19.02 19.88 27.46
CA PHE A 11 17.82 19.10 27.14
C PHE A 11 18.20 18.17 25.97
N PHE A 12 18.50 16.91 26.28
CA PHE A 12 18.38 15.86 25.28
C PHE A 12 16.87 15.73 24.99
N TYR A 13 16.41 16.42 23.95
CA TYR A 13 15.19 16.00 23.28
C TYR A 13 15.48 14.61 22.72
N SER A 14 14.96 13.58 23.38
CA SER A 14 14.86 12.25 22.81
C SER A 14 13.89 12.36 21.65
N PHE A 15 14.40 12.65 20.45
CA PHE A 15 13.65 12.39 19.24
C PHE A 15 13.42 10.88 19.20
N ILE A 16 12.15 10.47 19.25
CA ILE A 16 11.77 9.10 18.93
C ILE A 16 12.09 8.96 17.44
N VAL A 17 13.20 8.32 17.13
CA VAL A 17 13.61 8.11 15.74
C VAL A 17 12.84 6.90 15.22
N PHE A 18 12.21 7.07 14.05
CA PHE A 18 11.59 5.98 13.30
C PHE A 18 12.60 4.83 13.13
N SER A 19 12.32 3.65 13.71
CA SER A 19 13.29 2.57 13.79
C SER A 19 13.52 1.94 12.41
N GLN A 20 14.79 1.66 12.08
CA GLN A 20 15.11 0.85 10.90
C GLN A 20 14.58 -0.57 11.09
N CYS A 21 14.06 -1.16 10.01
CA CYS A 21 13.61 -2.54 10.02
C CYS A 21 14.80 -3.51 10.15
N GLU A 22 14.57 -4.66 10.78
CA GLU A 22 15.55 -5.74 10.89
C GLU A 22 15.39 -6.70 9.71
N VAL A 23 16.51 -7.10 9.12
CA VAL A 23 16.51 -7.95 7.94
C VAL A 23 16.30 -9.41 8.30
N ASN A 24 15.39 -10.10 7.60
CA ASN A 24 15.12 -11.53 7.76
C ASN A 24 15.61 -12.35 6.57
N GLU A 25 16.73 -13.06 6.74
CA GLU A 25 17.35 -13.87 5.69
C GLU A 25 16.54 -15.12 5.30
N ASN A 26 15.62 -15.56 6.18
CA ASN A 26 14.80 -16.76 5.98
C ASN A 26 13.43 -16.45 5.37
N GLN A 27 13.21 -15.20 4.98
CA GLN A 27 11.95 -14.75 4.43
C GLN A 27 11.67 -15.38 3.06
N ALA A 28 10.43 -15.81 2.84
CA ALA A 28 9.98 -16.39 1.58
C ALA A 28 10.16 -15.38 0.42
N PRO A 29 10.38 -15.86 -0.82
CA PRO A 29 10.45 -14.97 -1.97
C PRO A 29 9.16 -14.18 -2.14
N PHE A 30 9.34 -12.86 -2.29
CA PHE A 30 8.33 -11.89 -2.64
C PHE A 30 7.29 -11.57 -1.54
N LEU A 31 7.56 -10.46 -0.84
CA LEU A 31 6.64 -9.57 -0.10
C LEU A 31 5.70 -10.24 0.92
N ALA A 32 6.28 -10.74 2.01
CA ALA A 32 5.51 -11.11 3.20
C ALA A 32 6.34 -10.96 4.48
N ASP A 33 6.17 -9.88 5.26
CA ASP A 33 6.14 -9.89 6.76
C ASP A 33 6.38 -8.47 7.37
N PRO A 34 5.32 -7.74 7.74
CA PRO A 34 5.31 -6.80 8.85
C PRO A 34 5.31 -7.60 10.12
N VAL A 35 6.39 -7.47 10.89
CA VAL A 35 6.44 -7.95 12.28
C VAL A 35 5.16 -7.49 13.01
N GLY A 36 4.20 -8.40 13.15
CA GLY A 36 2.85 -8.12 13.67
C GLY A 36 1.65 -8.49 12.76
N ALA A 37 1.86 -8.86 11.49
CA ALA A 37 0.80 -9.31 10.59
C ALA A 37 0.50 -10.81 10.79
N TYR A 38 -0.44 -11.11 11.69
CA TYR A 38 -1.05 -12.43 11.73
C TYR A 38 -2.01 -12.57 10.53
N SER A 39 -1.54 -13.11 9.39
CA SER A 39 -2.47 -13.74 8.46
C SER A 39 -2.72 -15.16 8.93
N LEU A 40 -3.87 -15.38 9.60
CA LEU A 40 -4.47 -16.72 9.66
C LEU A 40 -4.75 -17.14 8.21
N GLN A 41 -3.97 -18.09 7.70
CA GLN A 41 -4.22 -18.67 6.39
C GLN A 41 -5.48 -19.54 6.51
N LEU A 42 -6.56 -19.19 5.80
CA LEU A 42 -7.73 -20.06 5.69
C LEU A 42 -7.58 -20.94 4.44
N ILE A 43 -7.25 -22.22 4.62
CA ILE A 43 -7.30 -23.21 3.54
C ILE A 43 -8.64 -23.94 3.68
N ASP A 44 -9.46 -23.93 2.63
CA ASP A 44 -10.79 -24.57 2.62
C ASP A 44 -11.69 -24.14 3.79
N GLY A 45 -11.57 -22.88 4.23
CA GLY A 45 -12.34 -22.32 5.35
C GLY A 45 -11.88 -22.76 6.75
N GLN A 46 -10.65 -23.29 6.88
CA GLN A 46 -10.04 -23.68 8.16
C GLN A 46 -8.71 -22.97 8.38
N ILE A 47 -8.42 -22.60 9.63
CA ILE A 47 -7.15 -21.98 10.05
C ILE A 47 -6.00 -22.98 9.84
N SER A 48 -5.08 -22.64 8.93
CA SER A 48 -3.85 -23.38 8.65
C SER A 48 -2.73 -22.93 9.57
N THR A 49 -2.02 -23.91 10.14
CA THR A 49 -0.81 -23.73 10.96
C THR A 49 0.46 -24.15 10.22
N ASP A 50 0.37 -24.38 8.90
CA ASP A 50 1.51 -24.81 8.09
C ASP A 50 2.43 -23.62 7.78
N PRO A 51 3.76 -23.79 7.73
CA PRO A 51 4.67 -22.71 7.36
C PRO A 51 4.37 -22.22 5.94
N LEU A 52 4.42 -20.90 5.77
CA LEU A 52 4.09 -20.16 4.55
C LEU A 52 4.71 -20.83 3.31
N LEU A 53 3.87 -21.25 2.37
CA LEU A 53 4.31 -21.73 1.06
C LEU A 53 5.06 -20.58 0.36
N ALA A 54 6.29 -20.86 -0.05
CA ALA A 54 7.27 -19.89 -0.52
C ALA A 54 6.90 -19.15 -1.83
N ASP A 55 5.72 -19.36 -2.41
CA ASP A 55 5.43 -18.96 -3.80
C ASP A 55 4.17 -18.08 -3.95
N ILE A 56 3.66 -17.49 -2.86
CA ILE A 56 2.46 -16.62 -2.92
C ILE A 56 2.73 -15.34 -2.14
N ASP A 57 2.63 -14.21 -2.84
CA ASP A 57 2.60 -12.85 -2.29
C ASP A 57 1.37 -12.68 -1.39
N THR A 58 1.58 -12.68 -0.07
CA THR A 58 0.48 -12.69 0.91
C THR A 58 0.12 -11.31 1.45
N LEU A 59 0.84 -10.23 1.11
CA LEU A 59 0.65 -8.93 1.77
C LEU A 59 0.63 -7.75 0.78
N THR A 60 -0.58 -7.41 0.39
CA THR A 60 -0.94 -6.17 -0.32
C THR A 60 -1.56 -5.11 0.60
N ALA A 61 -1.75 -5.46 1.86
CA ALA A 61 -2.47 -4.66 2.85
C ALA A 61 -1.65 -4.52 4.11
N PHE A 62 -1.54 -3.30 4.60
CA PHE A 62 -0.97 -3.09 5.92
C PHE A 62 -2.01 -3.35 7.02
N PRO A 63 -1.58 -3.64 8.27
CA PRO A 63 -2.46 -3.51 9.41
C PRO A 63 -3.09 -2.11 9.43
N ASN A 64 -4.34 -2.02 9.87
CA ASN A 64 -5.01 -0.74 10.00
C ASN A 64 -4.26 0.12 11.05
N ALA A 65 -4.00 1.37 10.70
CA ALA A 65 -3.53 2.38 11.62
C ALA A 65 -4.73 2.98 12.36
N ILE A 66 -4.55 3.35 13.63
CA ILE A 66 -5.61 3.97 14.44
C ILE A 66 -5.17 5.39 14.76
N GLU A 67 -6.04 6.38 14.50
CA GLU A 67 -5.80 7.78 14.85
C GLU A 67 -5.44 7.91 16.35
N GLY A 68 -4.35 8.62 16.66
CA GLY A 68 -3.87 8.80 18.04
C GLY A 68 -3.04 7.64 18.60
N GLU A 69 -2.86 6.54 17.87
CA GLU A 69 -1.99 5.43 18.26
C GLU A 69 -0.66 5.47 17.49
N LEU A 70 0.37 4.81 18.02
CA LEU A 70 1.61 4.59 17.29
C LEU A 70 1.40 3.52 16.23
N TYR A 71 1.99 3.72 15.05
CA TYR A 71 1.84 2.80 13.93
C TYR A 71 3.16 2.56 13.20
N GLN A 72 3.48 1.28 12.99
CA GLN A 72 4.60 0.83 12.18
C GLN A 72 4.25 -0.50 11.51
N ALA A 73 4.54 -0.59 10.22
CA ALA A 73 4.54 -1.80 9.42
C ALA A 73 5.95 -2.01 8.84
N VAL A 74 6.32 -3.26 8.64
CA VAL A 74 7.55 -3.66 7.95
C VAL A 74 7.14 -4.51 6.74
N VAL A 75 7.89 -4.47 5.66
CA VAL A 75 7.69 -5.32 4.49
C VAL A 75 9.05 -5.84 4.13
N GLY A 76 9.27 -7.14 4.22
CA GLY A 76 10.53 -7.68 3.74
C GLY A 76 10.57 -7.79 2.22
N VAL A 77 11.78 -7.64 1.69
CA VAL A 77 12.11 -7.56 0.28
C VAL A 77 13.01 -8.72 -0.07
N ARG A 78 12.75 -9.37 -1.21
CA ARG A 78 13.67 -10.36 -1.79
C ARG A 78 13.74 -10.17 -3.29
N ILE A 79 14.94 -9.97 -3.81
CA ILE A 79 15.19 -9.65 -5.21
C ILE A 79 15.60 -10.92 -5.94
N PRO A 80 14.99 -11.26 -7.09
CA PRO A 80 15.46 -12.38 -7.89
C PRO A 80 16.83 -12.08 -8.52
N ASN A 81 17.62 -13.11 -8.83
CA ASN A 81 18.90 -12.90 -9.52
C ASN A 81 18.70 -12.41 -10.96
N ASP A 82 17.62 -12.86 -11.59
CA ASP A 82 17.30 -12.57 -12.98
C ASP A 82 15.80 -12.33 -13.18
N THR A 83 15.48 -11.79 -14.34
CA THR A 83 14.12 -11.55 -14.78
C THR A 83 13.99 -11.72 -16.29
N SER A 84 12.78 -11.58 -16.79
CA SER A 84 12.49 -11.47 -18.21
C SER A 84 11.57 -10.27 -18.46
N PHE A 85 11.78 -9.57 -19.57
CA PHE A 85 10.93 -8.45 -19.95
C PHE A 85 10.63 -8.46 -21.44
N VAL A 86 9.49 -7.87 -21.82
CA VAL A 86 9.08 -7.73 -23.21
C VAL A 86 9.36 -6.29 -23.65
N TYR A 87 10.03 -6.12 -24.80
CA TYR A 87 10.34 -4.81 -25.36
C TYR A 87 10.15 -4.79 -26.88
N GLU A 88 9.56 -3.70 -27.38
CA GLU A 88 9.35 -3.48 -28.81
C GLU A 88 10.53 -2.72 -29.42
N LEU A 89 11.46 -3.43 -30.05
CA LEU A 89 12.54 -2.81 -30.83
C LEU A 89 12.01 -2.13 -32.11
N THR A 90 10.89 -2.62 -32.62
CA THR A 90 10.16 -2.08 -33.77
C THR A 90 8.66 -2.04 -33.45
N PRO A 91 7.93 -0.99 -33.89
CA PRO A 91 6.50 -0.85 -33.58
C PRO A 91 5.69 -2.09 -33.94
N GLY A 92 5.03 -2.69 -32.95
CA GLY A 92 4.14 -3.83 -33.14
C GLY A 92 4.81 -5.21 -33.18
N GLU A 93 6.12 -5.30 -32.89
CA GLU A 93 6.85 -6.57 -32.79
C GLU A 93 7.54 -6.69 -31.41
N PRO A 94 6.78 -7.06 -30.35
CA PRO A 94 7.34 -7.26 -29.02
C PRO A 94 8.28 -8.47 -29.01
N GLN A 95 9.48 -8.29 -28.44
CA GLN A 95 10.46 -9.34 -28.23
C GLN A 95 10.58 -9.61 -26.73
N LEU A 96 10.59 -10.89 -26.36
CA LEU A 96 10.87 -11.32 -24.98
C LEU A 96 12.39 -11.46 -24.80
N PHE A 97 12.93 -10.75 -23.82
CA PHE A 97 14.30 -10.88 -23.36
C PHE A 97 14.29 -11.72 -22.08
N GLU A 98 14.93 -12.89 -22.12
CA GLU A 98 15.08 -13.80 -20.99
C GLU A 98 16.48 -13.70 -20.37
N ASN A 99 16.65 -14.17 -19.12
CA ASN A 99 17.92 -14.17 -18.39
C ASN A 99 18.54 -12.77 -18.19
N VAL A 100 17.69 -11.75 -18.05
CA VAL A 100 18.12 -10.38 -17.77
C VAL A 100 18.59 -10.35 -16.33
N GLN A 101 19.89 -10.14 -16.12
CA GLN A 101 20.50 -10.17 -14.79
C GLN A 101 20.17 -8.88 -14.05
N ILE A 102 19.61 -8.99 -12.86
CA ILE A 102 19.35 -7.82 -12.02
C ILE A 102 20.67 -7.44 -11.34
N ASN A 103 21.19 -6.26 -11.66
CA ASN A 103 22.38 -5.74 -11.01
C ASN A 103 22.00 -5.12 -9.66
N SER A 104 20.98 -4.26 -9.66
CA SER A 104 20.43 -3.69 -8.44
C SER A 104 18.99 -3.21 -8.61
N ILE A 105 18.24 -3.21 -7.51
CA ILE A 105 16.98 -2.49 -7.34
C ILE A 105 17.14 -1.45 -6.24
N THR A 106 16.62 -0.25 -6.45
CA THR A 106 16.69 0.86 -5.50
C THR A 106 15.30 1.46 -5.29
N ILE A 107 14.93 1.78 -4.05
CA ILE A 107 13.75 2.60 -3.79
C ILE A 107 14.16 4.07 -3.82
N ASN A 108 13.55 4.83 -4.72
CA ASN A 108 13.78 6.27 -4.84
C ASN A 108 12.89 7.07 -3.90
N SER A 109 11.62 6.72 -3.85
CA SER A 109 10.62 7.43 -3.05
C SER A 109 9.40 6.55 -2.80
N VAL A 110 8.67 6.86 -1.73
CA VAL A 110 7.28 6.43 -1.55
C VAL A 110 6.42 7.68 -1.65
N VAL A 111 5.33 7.61 -2.42
CA VAL A 111 4.39 8.72 -2.63
C VAL A 111 2.95 8.26 -2.41
N ILE A 112 2.03 9.19 -2.14
CA ILE A 112 0.60 8.88 -2.27
C ILE A 112 0.24 9.04 -3.74
N SER A 113 -0.33 7.98 -4.30
CA SER A 113 -0.93 8.04 -5.63
C SER A 113 -2.39 8.48 -5.49
N GLU A 114 -2.66 9.78 -5.42
CA GLU A 114 -4.01 10.24 -5.75
C GLU A 114 -4.25 10.11 -7.26
N SER A 115 -5.40 9.56 -7.59
CA SER A 115 -5.87 9.29 -8.95
C SER A 115 -5.61 10.46 -9.93
N THR A 116 -4.90 10.16 -11.02
CA THR A 116 -4.85 10.93 -12.28
C THR A 116 -4.28 12.35 -12.32
N THR A 117 -3.83 12.97 -11.22
CA THR A 117 -3.40 14.39 -11.25
C THR A 117 -1.96 14.70 -10.85
N GLY A 118 -1.14 13.68 -10.58
CA GLY A 118 0.28 13.85 -10.25
C GLY A 118 0.49 13.90 -8.74
N ALA A 119 1.62 13.33 -8.33
CA ALA A 119 1.98 12.97 -6.96
C ALA A 119 1.49 13.93 -5.87
N VAL A 120 0.89 13.35 -4.83
CA VAL A 120 0.55 14.03 -3.59
C VAL A 120 1.59 13.60 -2.55
N ASP A 121 2.06 14.58 -1.76
CA ASP A 121 3.00 14.36 -0.67
C ASP A 121 2.47 13.28 0.30
N LEU A 122 3.38 12.57 0.98
CA LEU A 122 3.02 11.59 2.01
C LEU A 122 2.08 12.20 3.06
N PRO A 123 1.21 11.40 3.72
CA PRO A 123 0.36 11.91 4.79
C PRO A 123 1.25 12.60 5.82
N THR A 124 0.78 13.71 6.41
CA THR A 124 1.61 14.45 7.38
C THR A 124 2.08 13.52 8.50
N GLY A 125 3.37 13.52 8.80
CA GLY A 125 3.98 12.67 9.83
C GLY A 125 4.22 11.21 9.43
N PHE A 126 3.77 10.79 8.24
CA PHE A 126 4.11 9.49 7.69
C PHE A 126 5.56 9.49 7.18
N SER A 127 6.25 8.39 7.42
CA SER A 127 7.66 8.18 7.13
C SER A 127 7.88 6.74 6.68
N TRP A 128 8.96 6.54 5.96
CA TRP A 128 9.40 5.22 5.55
C TRP A 128 10.93 5.15 5.58
N ASN A 129 11.44 3.94 5.76
CA ASN A 129 12.86 3.63 5.62
C ASN A 129 13.02 2.26 4.97
N CYS A 130 14.23 1.93 4.53
CA CYS A 130 14.54 0.58 4.08
C CYS A 130 15.98 0.23 4.33
N VAL A 131 16.21 -1.07 4.34
CA VAL A 131 17.50 -1.69 4.56
C VAL A 131 17.65 -2.83 3.55
N GLY A 132 18.77 -2.86 2.84
CA GLY A 132 19.09 -3.88 1.85
C GLY A 132 20.33 -4.70 2.18
N GLY A 133 20.33 -5.92 1.64
CA GLY A 133 21.34 -6.94 1.88
C GLY A 133 21.39 -7.36 3.35
N ASP A 134 22.61 -7.46 3.88
CA ASP A 134 22.92 -7.83 5.27
C ASP A 134 22.72 -6.69 6.29
N GLY A 135 22.03 -5.61 5.92
CA GLY A 135 21.91 -4.42 6.76
C GLY A 135 22.88 -3.30 6.41
N SER A 136 23.76 -3.49 5.43
CA SER A 136 24.82 -2.53 5.10
C SER A 136 24.45 -1.48 4.05
N SER A 137 23.31 -1.63 3.37
CA SER A 137 22.91 -0.73 2.29
C SER A 137 21.55 -0.10 2.55
N ASP A 138 21.45 1.22 2.36
CA ASP A 138 20.20 1.94 2.53
C ASP A 138 19.39 1.84 1.23
N CYS A 139 18.29 1.08 1.25
CA CYS A 139 17.31 1.00 0.17
C CYS A 139 17.83 0.55 -1.20
N VAL A 140 18.96 -0.19 -1.23
CA VAL A 140 19.55 -0.76 -2.44
C VAL A 140 19.72 -2.26 -2.24
N TRP A 141 19.36 -3.06 -3.23
CA TRP A 141 19.48 -4.51 -3.20
C TRP A 141 20.12 -5.01 -4.48
N ALA A 142 21.09 -5.91 -4.41
CA ALA A 142 21.59 -6.62 -5.60
C ALA A 142 20.60 -7.70 -6.07
N GLY A 143 20.80 -8.23 -7.28
CA GLY A 143 20.13 -9.47 -7.69
C GLY A 143 20.41 -10.59 -6.68
N GLY A 144 19.35 -11.27 -6.21
CA GLY A 144 19.45 -12.32 -5.20
C GLY A 144 19.45 -11.87 -3.75
N ASP A 145 19.56 -10.55 -3.49
CA ASP A 145 19.56 -10.01 -2.13
C ASP A 145 18.17 -10.06 -1.47
N TYR A 146 18.20 -9.79 -0.18
CA TYR A 146 17.05 -9.66 0.70
C TYR A 146 17.14 -8.35 1.51
N GLY A 147 16.07 -7.94 2.17
CA GLY A 147 16.07 -6.78 3.07
C GLY A 147 14.66 -6.43 3.49
N CYS A 148 14.40 -5.17 3.79
CA CYS A 148 13.10 -4.72 4.29
C CYS A 148 12.83 -3.24 4.06
N ILE A 149 11.56 -2.87 4.14
CA ILE A 149 11.04 -1.51 4.10
C ILE A 149 10.16 -1.33 5.34
N SER A 150 10.36 -0.29 6.13
CA SER A 150 9.41 0.10 7.17
C SER A 150 8.58 1.28 6.72
N PHE A 151 7.29 1.23 7.04
CA PHE A 151 6.30 2.28 6.84
C PHE A 151 5.68 2.63 8.19
N GLY A 152 5.42 3.90 8.46
CA GLY A 152 4.73 4.28 9.69
C GLY A 152 4.79 5.76 9.97
N PHE A 153 4.45 6.16 11.19
CA PHE A 153 4.44 7.57 11.58
C PHE A 153 5.59 7.88 12.53
N GLU A 154 6.18 9.09 12.41
CA GLU A 154 7.24 9.55 13.33
C GLU A 154 6.72 9.75 14.77
N SER A 155 5.40 9.89 14.91
CA SER A 155 4.67 10.01 16.17
C SER A 155 3.36 9.22 16.11
N GLU A 156 2.46 9.43 17.07
CA GLU A 156 1.07 8.96 16.97
C GLU A 156 0.43 9.44 15.66
N VAL A 157 -0.44 8.61 15.07
CA VAL A 157 -1.15 8.89 13.82
C VAL A 157 -1.94 10.20 13.97
N PRO A 158 -1.65 11.24 13.15
CA PRO A 158 -2.31 12.53 13.26
C PRO A 158 -3.82 12.49 13.00
N SER A 159 -4.54 13.44 13.60
CA SER A 159 -5.96 13.62 13.36
C SER A 159 -6.27 14.08 11.94
N GLY A 160 -7.41 13.62 11.41
CA GLY A 160 -7.85 13.96 10.05
C GLY A 160 -7.23 13.10 8.94
N LEU A 161 -6.53 12.03 9.28
CA LEU A 161 -5.99 11.05 8.31
C LEU A 161 -6.90 9.83 8.10
N VAL A 162 -8.07 9.77 8.72
CA VAL A 162 -9.02 8.65 8.56
C VAL A 162 -9.39 8.43 7.09
N GLY A 163 -9.29 7.19 6.62
CA GLY A 163 -9.50 6.81 5.21
C GLY A 163 -8.43 5.84 4.69
N ALA A 164 -8.55 5.37 3.44
CA ALA A 164 -7.54 4.52 2.82
C ALA A 164 -6.61 5.33 1.90
N HIS A 165 -5.31 5.23 2.17
CA HIS A 165 -4.26 5.94 1.46
C HIS A 165 -3.48 4.95 0.61
N ARG A 166 -3.50 5.16 -0.71
CA ARG A 166 -2.72 4.34 -1.64
C ARG A 166 -1.26 4.77 -1.61
N LEU A 167 -0.38 3.85 -1.19
CA LEU A 167 1.05 4.05 -1.27
C LEU A 167 1.57 3.53 -2.60
N ASN A 168 2.46 4.31 -3.20
CA ASN A 168 3.19 3.90 -4.38
C ASN A 168 4.70 3.98 -4.11
N VAL A 169 5.37 2.84 -4.21
CA VAL A 169 6.81 2.73 -4.02
C VAL A 169 7.47 2.81 -5.39
N LEU A 170 8.20 3.90 -5.62
CA LEU A 170 8.90 4.17 -6.87
C LEU A 170 10.27 3.49 -6.85
N LEU A 171 10.50 2.63 -7.84
CA LEU A 171 11.67 1.78 -7.92
C LEU A 171 12.52 2.11 -9.15
N ASP A 172 13.84 2.10 -8.97
CA ASP A 172 14.79 2.03 -10.07
C ASP A 172 15.37 0.63 -10.16
N VAL A 173 15.35 0.06 -11.36
CA VAL A 173 15.94 -1.24 -11.67
C VAL A 173 17.11 -1.03 -12.61
N ASN A 174 18.29 -1.41 -12.15
CA ASN A 174 19.49 -1.54 -12.96
C ASN A 174 19.70 -3.02 -13.26
N ALA A 175 19.69 -3.37 -14.54
CA ALA A 175 19.84 -4.73 -15.01
C ALA A 175 20.83 -4.78 -16.18
N SER A 176 21.26 -5.99 -16.54
CA SER A 176 22.09 -6.20 -17.73
C SER A 176 21.65 -7.42 -18.52
N TYR A 177 21.81 -7.33 -19.84
CA TYR A 177 21.54 -8.44 -20.76
C TYR A 177 22.78 -8.72 -21.61
N GLU A 178 23.14 -10.00 -21.77
CA GLU A 178 24.28 -10.40 -22.60
C GLU A 178 23.85 -10.55 -24.07
N LEU A 179 24.23 -9.59 -24.93
CA LEU A 179 24.06 -9.73 -26.39
C LEU A 179 25.02 -10.75 -27.00
N PHE A 180 26.23 -10.84 -26.44
CA PHE A 180 27.28 -11.77 -26.80
C PHE A 180 27.99 -12.23 -25.52
N PRO A 181 28.64 -13.41 -25.53
CA PRO A 181 29.36 -13.90 -24.36
C PRO A 181 30.36 -12.86 -23.82
N GLY A 182 30.15 -12.41 -22.58
CA GLY A 182 31.00 -11.44 -21.90
C GLY A 182 30.82 -9.97 -22.31
N VAL A 183 29.78 -9.64 -23.09
CA VAL A 183 29.42 -8.26 -23.43
C VAL A 183 28.05 -7.91 -22.83
N PRO A 184 28.01 -7.44 -21.57
CA PRO A 184 26.77 -7.00 -20.95
C PRO A 184 26.33 -5.65 -21.50
N VAL A 185 25.05 -5.54 -21.82
CA VAL A 185 24.39 -4.28 -22.15
C VAL A 185 23.58 -3.82 -20.94
N PRO A 186 23.84 -2.62 -20.40
CA PRO A 186 23.09 -2.11 -19.26
C PRO A 186 21.67 -1.72 -19.66
N ILE A 187 20.75 -1.90 -18.73
CA ILE A 187 19.33 -1.58 -18.82
C ILE A 187 18.96 -0.84 -17.54
N GLU A 188 18.44 0.37 -17.68
CA GLU A 188 17.94 1.17 -16.57
C GLU A 188 16.44 1.39 -16.78
N LEU A 189 15.64 1.01 -15.78
CA LEU A 189 14.19 1.13 -15.81
C LEU A 189 13.73 1.84 -14.54
N THR A 190 12.96 2.92 -14.71
CA THR A 190 12.17 3.54 -13.64
C THR A 190 10.80 2.90 -13.65
N VAL A 191 10.43 2.19 -12.58
CA VAL A 191 9.16 1.47 -12.49
C VAL A 191 8.27 2.12 -11.44
N ASP A 192 7.34 2.92 -11.91
CA ASP A 192 6.46 3.72 -11.06
C ASP A 192 5.17 3.00 -10.65
N ASP A 193 4.90 1.82 -11.20
CA ASP A 193 3.61 1.13 -11.00
C ASP A 193 3.73 -0.27 -10.40
N LEU A 194 4.95 -0.77 -10.12
CA LEU A 194 5.15 -2.16 -9.71
C LEU A 194 4.57 -2.47 -8.32
N LEU A 195 4.64 -1.51 -7.41
CA LEU A 195 4.22 -1.64 -6.01
C LEU A 195 3.07 -0.69 -5.67
N ASN A 196 2.22 -0.40 -6.66
CA ASN A 196 1.12 0.55 -6.52
C ASN A 196 -0.15 -0.06 -5.90
N TYR A 197 -0.04 -1.22 -5.26
CA TYR A 197 -1.16 -1.93 -4.64
C TYR A 197 -1.16 -1.84 -3.11
N TYR A 198 -0.14 -1.23 -2.50
CA TYR A 198 -0.11 -1.02 -1.06
C TYR A 198 -1.14 0.02 -0.63
N VAL A 199 -1.97 -0.35 0.35
CA VAL A 199 -3.00 0.53 0.90
C VAL A 199 -2.82 0.61 2.41
N LEU A 200 -2.66 1.82 2.92
CA LEU A 200 -2.70 2.15 4.34
C LEU A 200 -4.11 2.56 4.70
N VAL A 201 -4.81 1.77 5.52
CA VAL A 201 -6.11 2.14 6.06
C VAL A 201 -5.92 2.78 7.43
N VAL A 202 -6.44 3.98 7.62
CA VAL A 202 -6.46 4.68 8.91
C VAL A 202 -7.90 4.72 9.43
N GLU A 203 -8.10 4.21 10.63
CA GLU A 203 -9.38 4.19 11.33
C GLU A 203 -9.44 5.26 12.42
N GLU A 204 -10.66 5.73 12.72
CA GLU A 204 -10.93 6.58 13.88
C GLU A 204 -10.69 5.79 15.18
N SER A 205 -10.07 6.42 16.18
CA SER A 205 -9.93 5.83 17.52
C SER A 205 -11.30 5.61 18.16
N ASN A 206 -11.83 4.40 18.02
CA ASN A 206 -12.94 3.92 18.80
C ASN A 206 -12.41 3.18 20.05
N ASN A 207 -12.98 3.44 21.22
CA ASN A 207 -12.54 2.79 22.47
C ASN A 207 -12.79 1.26 22.51
N ASN A 208 -13.24 0.63 21.40
CA ASN A 208 -13.83 -0.70 21.38
C ASN A 208 -13.39 -1.63 20.22
N SER A 209 -12.44 -1.28 19.35
CA SER A 209 -11.96 -2.18 18.28
C SER A 209 -10.46 -2.40 18.38
N SER A 210 -10.06 -3.51 19.00
CA SER A 210 -8.66 -3.93 19.17
C SER A 210 -8.29 -5.05 18.19
N ILE A 211 -8.92 -5.08 17.02
CA ILE A 211 -8.64 -6.09 15.99
C ILE A 211 -8.37 -5.33 14.69
N SER A 212 -7.09 -5.14 14.37
CA SER A 212 -6.66 -4.67 13.05
C SER A 212 -7.04 -5.73 12.02
N GLU A 213 -8.05 -5.47 11.19
CA GLU A 213 -8.39 -6.35 10.08
C GLU A 213 -7.39 -6.09 8.94
N ILE A 214 -6.79 -7.13 8.38
CA ILE A 214 -5.91 -7.01 7.20
C ILE A 214 -6.80 -7.00 5.96
N ILE A 215 -6.88 -5.88 5.24
CA ILE A 215 -7.76 -5.73 4.08
C ILE A 215 -6.98 -5.78 2.76
N ASP A 216 -6.89 -6.95 2.12
CA ASP A 216 -6.28 -7.11 0.78
C ASP A 216 -7.13 -6.45 -0.32
N ALA A 217 -6.61 -5.38 -0.94
CA ALA A 217 -7.29 -4.67 -2.03
C ALA A 217 -7.45 -5.48 -3.32
N ARG A 218 -6.80 -6.64 -3.45
CA ARG A 218 -7.05 -7.61 -4.53
C ARG A 218 -8.26 -8.49 -4.25
N ASN A 219 -8.87 -8.43 -3.08
CA ASN A 219 -10.18 -9.01 -2.84
C ASN A 219 -11.26 -7.99 -3.14
N PHE A 220 -12.47 -8.45 -3.47
CA PHE A 220 -13.60 -7.56 -3.63
C PHE A 220 -14.15 -7.15 -2.26
N SER A 221 -13.61 -6.07 -1.70
CA SER A 221 -13.89 -5.59 -0.34
C SER A 221 -14.07 -4.08 -0.31
N MET A 222 -14.81 -3.59 0.70
CA MET A 222 -14.87 -2.15 0.99
C MET A 222 -13.58 -1.75 1.69
N LEU A 223 -12.92 -0.69 1.21
CA LEU A 223 -11.74 -0.11 1.86
C LEU A 223 -12.10 1.14 2.64
N GLY A 224 -13.04 1.95 2.13
CA GLY A 224 -13.43 3.18 2.80
C GLY A 224 -14.49 3.98 2.05
N ILE A 225 -15.09 4.91 2.79
CA ILE A 225 -15.93 5.98 2.23
C ILE A 225 -15.61 7.28 2.95
N SER A 226 -15.12 8.28 2.21
CA SER A 226 -14.55 9.51 2.78
C SER A 226 -14.93 10.75 1.95
N PRO A 227 -15.24 11.92 2.55
CA PRO A 227 -15.63 12.08 3.94
C PRO A 227 -16.98 11.39 4.23
N ASN A 228 -17.21 11.03 5.49
CA ASN A 228 -18.49 10.53 5.98
C ASN A 228 -18.68 11.02 7.43
N PRO A 229 -19.56 12.00 7.73
CA PRO A 229 -20.57 12.58 6.83
C PRO A 229 -20.03 13.38 5.64
N ALA A 230 -20.71 13.28 4.49
CA ALA A 230 -20.36 13.95 3.25
C ALA A 230 -21.25 15.18 3.00
N ASN A 231 -20.65 16.28 2.54
CA ASN A 231 -21.35 17.53 2.23
C ASN A 231 -21.50 17.74 0.72
N ASP A 232 -20.38 17.85 -0.02
CA ASP A 232 -20.37 18.15 -1.47
C ASP A 232 -20.09 16.92 -2.35
N TYR A 233 -19.22 16.03 -1.86
CA TYR A 233 -18.82 14.80 -2.53
C TYR A 233 -18.37 13.77 -1.49
N PHE A 234 -18.29 12.52 -1.93
CA PHE A 234 -17.58 11.46 -1.23
C PHE A 234 -16.80 10.60 -2.23
N SER A 235 -15.66 10.08 -1.82
CA SER A 235 -14.89 9.04 -2.46
C SER A 235 -15.27 7.69 -1.87
N LEU A 236 -15.53 6.74 -2.75
CA LEU A 236 -15.76 5.34 -2.45
C LEU A 236 -14.50 4.56 -2.85
N GLU A 237 -13.89 3.92 -1.88
CA GLU A 237 -12.62 3.22 -2.02
C GLU A 237 -12.88 1.72 -1.83
N TYR A 238 -12.54 0.91 -2.83
CA TYR A 238 -12.83 -0.53 -2.81
C TYR A 238 -11.72 -1.34 -3.48
N GLY A 239 -11.51 -2.55 -2.98
CA GLY A 239 -10.67 -3.55 -3.60
C GLY A 239 -11.43 -4.32 -4.67
N ASN A 240 -10.73 -4.87 -5.66
CA ASN A 240 -11.32 -5.74 -6.65
C ASN A 240 -10.36 -6.84 -7.09
N ASN A 241 -10.90 -8.03 -7.35
CA ASN A 241 -10.15 -9.23 -7.71
C ASN A 241 -10.05 -9.46 -9.22
N GLN A 242 -10.70 -8.63 -10.04
CA GLN A 242 -10.70 -8.77 -11.49
C GLN A 242 -10.92 -7.43 -12.21
N ASN A 243 -10.36 -7.30 -13.40
CA ASN A 243 -10.67 -6.17 -14.26
C ASN A 243 -12.11 -6.30 -14.80
N GLY A 244 -12.91 -5.23 -14.73
CA GLY A 244 -14.26 -5.28 -15.24
C GLY A 244 -15.15 -4.12 -14.81
N LEU A 245 -16.42 -4.16 -15.23
CA LEU A 245 -17.40 -3.17 -14.83
C LEU A 245 -17.91 -3.45 -13.42
N VAL A 246 -17.81 -2.44 -12.56
CA VAL A 246 -18.40 -2.42 -11.21
C VAL A 246 -19.59 -1.46 -11.21
N ASP A 247 -20.71 -1.91 -10.64
CA ASP A 247 -21.96 -1.15 -10.48
C ASP A 247 -22.04 -0.62 -9.05
N VAL A 248 -22.12 0.70 -8.90
CA VAL A 248 -22.32 1.38 -7.61
C VAL A 248 -23.74 1.94 -7.57
N LYS A 249 -24.51 1.53 -6.56
CA LYS A 249 -25.89 1.95 -6.32
C LYS A 249 -26.03 2.56 -4.94
N ILE A 250 -26.73 3.67 -4.87
CA ILE A 250 -27.07 4.35 -3.61
C ILE A 250 -28.56 4.21 -3.39
N TYR A 251 -28.94 3.74 -2.20
CA TYR A 251 -30.31 3.53 -1.77
C TYR A 251 -30.67 4.47 -0.63
N ASP A 252 -31.85 5.05 -0.68
CA ASP A 252 -32.42 5.78 0.47
C ASP A 252 -32.88 4.80 1.57
N ILE A 253 -33.29 5.35 2.72
CA ILE A 253 -33.81 4.57 3.86
C ILE A 253 -35.07 3.74 3.53
N LEU A 254 -35.76 4.04 2.43
CA LEU A 254 -36.96 3.33 1.96
C LEU A 254 -36.60 2.23 0.95
N GLY A 255 -35.32 2.11 0.56
CA GLY A 255 -34.83 1.15 -0.41
C GLY A 255 -35.02 1.57 -1.87
N ASN A 256 -35.28 2.86 -2.15
CA ASN A 256 -35.30 3.36 -3.51
C ASN A 256 -33.88 3.65 -4.00
N ILE A 257 -33.58 3.27 -5.24
CA ILE A 257 -32.31 3.64 -5.89
C ILE A 257 -32.37 5.13 -6.23
N VAL A 258 -31.52 5.92 -5.57
CA VAL A 258 -31.40 7.37 -5.79
C VAL A 258 -30.23 7.73 -6.71
N LYS A 259 -29.22 6.86 -6.82
CA LYS A 259 -28.11 7.00 -7.77
C LYS A 259 -27.61 5.62 -8.20
N SER A 260 -27.25 5.47 -9.48
CA SER A 260 -26.65 4.25 -10.03
C SER A 260 -25.68 4.62 -11.13
N VAL A 261 -24.46 4.11 -11.04
CA VAL A 261 -23.33 4.46 -11.89
C VAL A 261 -22.45 3.24 -12.09
N LYS A 262 -21.75 3.17 -13.23
CA LYS A 262 -20.86 2.06 -13.56
C LYS A 262 -19.47 2.57 -13.87
N TYR A 263 -18.46 1.88 -13.35
CA TYR A 263 -17.06 2.23 -13.54
C TYR A 263 -16.27 1.04 -14.07
N ASN A 264 -15.27 1.32 -14.90
CA ASN A 264 -14.25 0.33 -15.22
C ASN A 264 -13.31 0.24 -14.02
N SER A 265 -13.26 -0.93 -13.43
CA SER A 265 -12.42 -1.25 -12.29
C SER A 265 -11.28 -2.15 -12.72
N VAL A 266 -10.14 -2.00 -12.06
CA VAL A 266 -8.95 -2.84 -12.23
C VAL A 266 -8.77 -3.74 -11.00
N VAL A 267 -7.97 -4.80 -11.13
CA VAL A 267 -7.51 -5.60 -9.98
C VAL A 267 -6.76 -4.69 -9.00
N GLY A 268 -7.03 -4.82 -7.71
CA GLY A 268 -6.44 -4.01 -6.64
C GLY A 268 -7.32 -2.84 -6.20
N TYR A 269 -6.68 -1.76 -5.76
CA TYR A 269 -7.34 -0.56 -5.27
C TYR A 269 -8.07 0.19 -6.39
N ASN A 270 -9.31 0.60 -6.11
CA ASN A 270 -10.11 1.45 -6.97
C ASN A 270 -10.75 2.57 -6.14
N GLU A 271 -10.80 3.77 -6.73
CA GLU A 271 -11.45 4.93 -6.13
C GLU A 271 -12.47 5.52 -7.10
N VAL A 272 -13.63 5.88 -6.57
CA VAL A 272 -14.71 6.52 -7.30
C VAL A 272 -15.25 7.70 -6.50
N THR A 273 -15.09 8.92 -7.02
CA THR A 273 -15.67 10.13 -6.43
C THR A 273 -17.07 10.41 -6.97
N LEU A 274 -18.02 10.66 -6.07
CA LEU A 274 -19.44 10.88 -6.35
C LEU A 274 -19.92 12.19 -5.72
N SER A 275 -20.63 13.00 -6.51
CA SER A 275 -21.30 14.22 -6.01
C SER A 275 -22.53 13.87 -5.16
N THR A 276 -22.71 14.58 -4.05
CA THR A 276 -23.88 14.52 -3.17
C THR A 276 -25.01 15.45 -3.61
N SER A 277 -24.81 16.28 -4.65
CA SER A 277 -25.75 17.35 -5.07
C SER A 277 -27.21 16.92 -5.30
N ASP A 278 -27.42 15.64 -5.63
CA ASP A 278 -28.75 15.07 -5.92
C ASP A 278 -29.33 14.29 -4.72
N LEU A 279 -28.61 14.29 -3.60
CA LEU A 279 -28.96 13.58 -2.37
C LEU A 279 -29.41 14.60 -1.32
N ILE A 280 -30.47 14.27 -0.60
CA ILE A 280 -30.95 15.07 0.54
C ILE A 280 -30.19 14.62 1.79
N SER A 281 -29.95 15.52 2.76
CA SER A 281 -29.36 15.16 4.05
C SER A 281 -30.07 13.95 4.68
N GLY A 282 -29.31 12.97 5.12
CA GLY A 282 -29.85 11.69 5.62
C GLY A 282 -28.88 10.52 5.52
N ILE A 283 -29.39 9.34 5.84
CA ILE A 283 -28.63 8.08 5.81
C ILE A 283 -28.95 7.33 4.52
N TYR A 284 -27.93 6.80 3.88
CA TYR A 284 -28.00 6.03 2.66
C TYR A 284 -27.23 4.71 2.79
N THR A 285 -27.63 3.74 1.97
CA THR A 285 -26.91 2.49 1.79
C THR A 285 -26.23 2.51 0.43
N VAL A 286 -24.91 2.35 0.40
CA VAL A 286 -24.12 2.21 -0.83
C VAL A 286 -23.89 0.72 -1.07
N ILE A 287 -24.20 0.25 -2.27
CA ILE A 287 -23.93 -1.13 -2.71
C ILE A 287 -23.01 -1.07 -3.91
N VAL A 288 -21.89 -1.78 -3.84
CA VAL A 288 -20.92 -1.91 -4.93
C VAL A 288 -20.89 -3.37 -5.35
N SER A 289 -20.99 -3.64 -6.65
CA SER A 289 -21.03 -5.02 -7.18
C SER A 289 -20.19 -5.20 -8.44
N ASN A 290 -19.39 -6.27 -8.48
CA ASN A 290 -18.60 -6.70 -9.64
C ASN A 290 -19.30 -7.80 -10.48
N ASN A 291 -20.63 -7.90 -10.40
CA ASN A 291 -21.49 -8.97 -10.97
C ASN A 291 -21.45 -10.34 -10.28
N PHE A 292 -20.42 -10.61 -9.47
CA PHE A 292 -20.31 -11.88 -8.73
C PHE A 292 -20.61 -11.69 -7.25
N GLU A 293 -20.09 -10.60 -6.68
CA GLU A 293 -20.18 -10.27 -5.27
C GLU A 293 -20.79 -8.88 -5.09
N SER A 294 -21.17 -8.56 -3.86
CA SER A 294 -21.69 -7.25 -3.47
C SER A 294 -21.19 -6.88 -2.09
N ILE A 295 -20.67 -5.67 -1.97
CA ILE A 295 -20.29 -5.04 -0.70
C ILE A 295 -21.29 -3.93 -0.39
N ILE A 296 -21.56 -3.73 0.90
CA ILE A 296 -22.60 -2.83 1.40
C ILE A 296 -21.96 -1.93 2.46
N GLU A 297 -22.16 -0.62 2.33
CA GLU A 297 -21.62 0.36 3.27
C GLU A 297 -22.63 1.46 3.59
N ARG A 298 -22.50 2.10 4.76
CA ARG A 298 -23.38 3.18 5.19
C ARG A 298 -22.78 4.55 4.89
N LEU A 299 -23.56 5.40 4.25
CA LEU A 299 -23.21 6.79 3.95
C LEU A 299 -24.14 7.76 4.69
N ILE A 300 -23.57 8.82 5.25
CA ILE A 300 -24.30 9.93 5.88
C ILE A 300 -24.07 11.18 5.03
N ILE A 301 -25.15 11.84 4.62
CA ILE A 301 -25.12 13.14 3.94
C ILE A 301 -25.60 14.22 4.91
N ASP A 302 -24.85 15.31 5.00
CA ASP A 302 -25.18 16.50 5.81
C ASP A 302 -25.98 17.55 5.02
#